data_AF-A0A6J4QIU0-F1
#
_entry.id   AF-A0A6J4QIU0-F1
#
_cell.length_a   1.000
_cell.length_b   1.000
_cell.length_c   1.000
_cell.angle_alpha   90.00
_cell.angle_beta   90.00
_cell.angle_gamma   90.00
#
_symmetry.space_group_name_H-M   'P 1'
#
loop_
_entity.id
_entity.type
_entity.pdbx_description
1 polymer ?
#
loop_
_entity_poly.entity_id
_entity_poly.type
_entity_poly.pdbx_seq_one_letter_code
_entity_poly.pdbx_strand_id
1 'polypeptide(L)'
;MKNGLPEPQTALLNWHQTPDVGAFDLVIAADVMYEEGSTRSLSRLVPELLGPEGEALFADPGRRYEPLFRELMQANEFEFETEETKVEVEGQDRDVTVLVHRIRRG
;
A
#
# COMPACT_ATOMS: atom_id res chain seq x y z
N MET A 1 -14.00 -12.82 17.11
CA MET A 1 -15.31 -12.26 16.72
C MET A 1 -15.21 -11.90 15.24
N LYS A 2 -16.06 -12.43 14.34
CA LYS A 2 -16.14 -11.95 12.95
C LYS A 2 -17.05 -10.72 12.94
N ASN A 3 -16.66 -9.65 12.26
CA ASN A 3 -17.35 -8.35 12.23
C ASN A 3 -18.64 -8.33 11.37
N GLY A 4 -19.21 -9.50 11.05
CA GLY A 4 -20.46 -9.63 10.27
C GLY A 4 -20.31 -9.36 8.78
N LEU A 5 -19.11 -9.05 8.29
CA LEU A 5 -18.85 -8.90 6.85
C LEU A 5 -18.78 -10.26 6.16
N PRO A 6 -19.20 -10.35 4.89
CA PRO A 6 -18.99 -11.54 4.07
C PRO A 6 -17.49 -11.84 3.95
N GLU A 7 -17.14 -13.11 3.74
CA GLU A 7 -15.75 -13.48 3.52
C GLU A 7 -15.22 -12.83 2.23
N PRO A 8 -14.01 -12.25 2.26
CA PRO A 8 -13.43 -11.64 1.07
C PRO A 8 -13.14 -12.73 0.03
N GLN A 9 -13.35 -12.39 -1.24
CA GLN A 9 -12.82 -13.21 -2.32
C GLN A 9 -11.30 -13.07 -2.33
N THR A 10 -10.59 -14.18 -2.52
CA THR A 10 -9.14 -14.21 -2.54
C THR A 10 -8.63 -14.70 -3.89
N ALA A 11 -7.54 -14.09 -4.34
CA ALA A 11 -6.83 -14.49 -5.54
C ALA A 11 -5.32 -14.43 -5.28
N LEU A 12 -4.55 -15.27 -5.97
CA LEU A 12 -3.10 -15.18 -5.94
C LEU A 12 -2.68 -14.00 -6.82
N LEU A 13 -1.99 -13.03 -6.21
CA LEU A 13 -1.47 -11.85 -6.89
C LEU A 13 0.06 -11.87 -6.86
N ASN A 14 0.69 -12.09 -8.02
CA ASN A 14 2.13 -11.95 -8.17
C ASN A 14 2.46 -10.50 -8.53
N TRP A 15 3.19 -9.79 -7.67
CA TRP A 15 3.40 -8.35 -7.84
C TRP A 15 4.33 -8.02 -9.01
N HIS A 16 5.04 -9.02 -9.56
CA HIS A 16 5.89 -8.90 -10.73
C HIS A 16 5.14 -9.03 -12.06
N GLN A 17 3.82 -9.26 -12.03
CA GLN A 17 2.98 -9.48 -13.21
C GLN A 17 1.75 -8.59 -13.15
N THR A 18 1.24 -8.18 -14.31
CA THR A 18 -0.04 -7.47 -14.39
C THR A 18 -1.17 -8.46 -14.14
N PRO A 19 -2.03 -8.22 -13.13
CA PRO A 19 -3.08 -9.15 -12.78
C PRO A 19 -4.37 -8.91 -13.56
N ASP A 20 -5.09 -9.99 -13.86
CA ASP A 20 -6.44 -9.93 -14.43
C ASP A 20 -7.48 -9.99 -13.29
N VAL A 21 -7.47 -8.97 -12.42
CA VAL A 21 -8.35 -8.88 -11.23
C VAL A 21 -9.24 -7.64 -11.25
N GLY A 22 -9.19 -6.85 -12.33
CA GLY A 22 -9.91 -5.60 -12.47
C GLY A 22 -9.28 -4.44 -11.69
N ALA A 23 -10.05 -3.35 -11.59
CA ALA A 23 -9.67 -2.12 -10.90
C ALA A 23 -10.52 -1.93 -9.64
N PHE A 24 -9.95 -1.26 -8.65
CA PHE A 24 -10.50 -1.06 -7.32
C PHE A 24 -10.55 0.42 -6.96
N ASP A 25 -11.57 0.81 -6.20
CA ASP A 25 -11.67 2.15 -5.61
C ASP A 25 -10.67 2.34 -4.45
N LEU A 26 -10.26 1.24 -3.81
CA LEU A 26 -9.33 1.25 -2.70
C LEU A 26 -8.37 0.06 -2.76
N VAL A 27 -7.08 0.34 -2.75
CA VAL A 27 -6.01 -0.66 -2.58
C VAL A 27 -5.33 -0.44 -1.24
N ILE A 28 -5.28 -1.47 -0.38
CA ILE A 28 -4.61 -1.39 0.92
C ILE A 28 -3.41 -2.32 0.97
N ALA A 29 -2.30 -1.85 1.53
CA ALA A 29 -1.11 -2.63 1.79
C ALA A 29 -0.44 -2.19 3.09
N ALA A 30 0.15 -3.13 3.82
CA ALA A 30 0.87 -2.84 5.05
C ALA A 30 2.16 -3.66 5.07
N ASP A 31 3.28 -3.00 5.36
CA ASP A 31 4.61 -3.60 5.32
C ASP A 31 4.80 -4.42 4.03
N VAL A 32 4.98 -3.76 2.88
CA VAL A 32 5.24 -4.47 1.60
C VAL A 32 6.51 -3.98 0.90
N MET A 33 7.10 -2.87 1.35
CA MET A 33 8.28 -2.23 0.78
C MET A 33 9.58 -2.76 1.40
N TYR A 34 9.73 -4.09 1.49
CA TYR A 34 10.86 -4.73 2.19
C TYR A 34 12.17 -4.72 1.41
N GLU A 35 12.07 -4.83 0.08
CA GLU A 35 13.20 -4.91 -0.84
C GLU A 35 12.99 -4.00 -2.04
N GLU A 36 14.09 -3.62 -2.70
CA GLU A 36 14.05 -2.72 -3.85
C GLU A 36 13.22 -3.30 -5.01
N GLY A 37 13.40 -4.59 -5.31
CA GLY A 37 12.72 -5.29 -6.40
C GLY A 37 11.21 -5.31 -6.22
N SER A 38 10.74 -5.73 -5.04
CA SER A 38 9.32 -5.66 -4.68
C SER A 38 8.79 -4.23 -4.73
N THR A 39 9.53 -3.25 -4.24
CA THR A 39 9.12 -1.82 -4.27
C THR A 39 8.88 -1.31 -5.68
N ARG A 40 9.81 -1.61 -6.61
CA ARG A 40 9.67 -1.24 -8.03
C ARG A 40 8.53 -1.99 -8.72
N SER A 41 8.22 -3.19 -8.28
CA SER A 41 7.12 -3.99 -8.83
C SER A 41 5.78 -3.43 -8.36
N LEU A 42 5.68 -3.08 -7.07
CA LEU A 42 4.52 -2.42 -6.47
C LEU A 42 4.22 -1.08 -7.13
N SER A 43 5.23 -0.25 -7.43
CA SER A 43 4.99 1.07 -8.05
C SER A 43 4.48 0.98 -9.49
N ARG A 44 4.65 -0.17 -10.15
CA ARG A 44 4.04 -0.46 -11.47
C ARG A 44 2.65 -1.08 -11.32
N LEU A 45 2.46 -1.89 -10.28
CA LEU A 45 1.23 -2.62 -10.05
C LEU A 45 0.09 -1.72 -9.54
N VAL A 46 0.36 -0.85 -8.56
CA VAL A 46 -0.67 -0.02 -7.92
C VAL A 46 -1.45 0.82 -8.93
N PRO A 47 -0.82 1.51 -9.91
CA PRO A 47 -1.55 2.26 -10.93
C PRO A 47 -2.52 1.41 -11.78
N GLU A 48 -2.22 0.13 -12.01
CA GLU A 48 -3.06 -0.79 -12.79
C GLU A 48 -4.25 -1.32 -11.98
N LEU A 49 -4.09 -1.38 -10.65
CA LEU A 49 -5.14 -1.84 -9.73
C LEU A 49 -6.13 -0.74 -9.38
N LEU A 50 -5.80 0.53 -9.59
CA LEU A 50 -6.66 1.66 -9.21
C LEU A 50 -7.60 2.06 -10.34
N GLY A 51 -8.88 2.20 -10.01
CA GLY A 51 -9.83 2.90 -10.86
C GLY A 51 -9.45 4.38 -11.05
N PRO A 52 -10.16 5.12 -11.94
CA PRO A 52 -9.86 6.54 -12.21
C PRO A 52 -9.85 7.42 -10.95
N GLU A 53 -10.80 7.17 -10.04
CA GLU A 53 -10.97 7.88 -8.76
C GLU A 53 -10.45 7.07 -7.56
N GLY A 54 -9.72 5.98 -7.82
CA GLY A 54 -9.25 5.08 -6.78
C GLY A 54 -8.07 5.65 -6.00
N GLU A 55 -7.96 5.25 -4.74
CA GLU A 55 -6.82 5.57 -3.88
C GLU A 55 -6.13 4.33 -3.32
N ALA A 56 -4.86 4.49 -2.95
CA ALA A 56 -4.12 3.47 -2.22
C ALA A 56 -3.74 3.94 -0.82
N LEU A 57 -3.86 3.04 0.17
CA LEU A 57 -3.41 3.24 1.54
C LEU A 57 -2.25 2.28 1.84
N PHE A 58 -1.07 2.85 2.12
CA PHE A 58 0.13 2.10 2.44
C PHE A 58 0.57 2.41 3.86
N ALA A 59 0.55 1.41 4.74
CA ALA A 59 1.12 1.51 6.08
C ALA A 59 2.56 1.00 6.08
N ASP A 60 3.49 1.82 6.56
CA ASP A 60 4.92 1.53 6.56
C ASP A 60 5.61 2.11 7.82
N PRO A 61 6.44 1.35 8.55
CA PRO A 61 7.13 1.83 9.75
C PRO A 61 8.37 2.69 9.46
N GLY A 62 8.49 3.30 8.27
CA GLY A 62 9.64 4.11 7.85
C GLY A 62 10.78 3.27 7.26
N ARG A 63 10.46 2.35 6.36
CA ARG A 63 11.41 1.44 5.71
C ARG A 63 12.28 2.18 4.68
N ARG A 64 13.45 1.60 4.43
CA ARG A 64 14.47 2.10 3.51
C ARG A 64 13.95 2.43 2.11
N TYR A 65 12.94 1.71 1.62
CA TYR A 65 12.49 1.79 0.23
C TYR A 65 11.22 2.63 0.02
N GLU A 66 10.59 3.15 1.08
CA GLU A 66 9.47 4.10 0.94
C GLU A 66 9.84 5.32 0.06
N PRO A 67 11.03 5.95 0.21
CA PRO A 67 11.38 7.09 -0.63
C PRO A 67 11.47 6.73 -2.12
N LEU A 68 11.95 5.52 -2.44
CA LEU A 68 12.00 5.03 -3.82
C LEU A 68 10.59 4.79 -4.37
N PHE A 69 9.70 4.20 -3.57
CA PHE A 69 8.31 3.99 -3.96
C PHE A 69 7.63 5.33 -4.27
N ARG A 70 7.78 6.30 -3.37
CA ARG A 70 7.25 7.65 -3.52
C ARG A 70 7.74 8.32 -4.79
N GLU A 71 9.05 8.30 -5.04
CA GLU A 71 9.65 8.88 -6.26
C GLU A 71 9.04 8.26 -7.52
N LEU A 72 8.94 6.93 -7.58
CA LEU A 72 8.41 6.22 -8.74
C LEU A 72 6.92 6.50 -8.97
N MET A 73 6.13 6.59 -7.90
CA MET A 73 4.70 6.90 -7.99
C MET A 73 4.47 8.37 -8.39
N GLN A 74 5.24 9.31 -7.84
CA GLN A 74 5.18 10.72 -8.23
C GLN A 74 5.57 10.95 -9.70
N ALA A 75 6.51 10.18 -10.23
CA ALA A 75 6.84 10.19 -11.65
C ALA A 75 5.68 9.70 -12.56
N ASN A 76 4.66 9.06 -11.99
CA ASN A 76 3.43 8.64 -12.65
C ASN A 76 2.22 9.49 -12.21
N GLU A 77 2.45 10.74 -11.80
CA GLU A 77 1.40 11.71 -11.46
C GLU A 77 0.56 11.29 -10.25
N PHE A 78 1.15 10.58 -9.30
CA PHE A 78 0.53 10.31 -8.00
C PHE A 78 1.03 11.27 -6.92
N GLU A 79 0.11 11.72 -6.08
CA GLU A 79 0.36 12.52 -4.90
C GLU A 79 0.25 11.68 -3.63
N PHE A 80 0.93 12.12 -2.57
CA PHE A 80 0.98 11.45 -1.28
C PHE A 80 0.57 12.41 -0.17
N GLU A 81 -0.41 12.01 0.61
CA GLU A 81 -0.70 12.56 1.92
C GLU A 81 -0.22 11.54 2.97
N THR A 82 0.49 11.97 4.00
CA THR A 82 1.10 11.05 4.97
C THR A 82 0.75 11.47 6.39
N GLU A 83 0.22 10.53 7.15
CA GLU A 83 -0.07 10.67 8.57
C GLU A 83 0.86 9.75 9.38
N GLU A 84 1.41 10.25 10.48
CA GLU A 84 2.14 9.44 11.45
C GLU A 84 1.17 8.98 12.55
N THR A 85 1.16 7.69 12.85
CA THR A 85 0.37 7.12 13.93
C THR A 85 1.21 6.21 14.83
N LYS A 86 0.84 6.13 16.10
CA LYS A 86 1.45 5.21 17.07
C LYS A 86 0.50 4.05 17.30
N VAL A 87 1.00 2.85 17.11
CA VAL A 87 0.22 1.62 17.25
C VAL A 87 0.78 0.80 18.41
N GLU A 88 -0.10 0.46 19.35
CA GLU A 88 0.18 -0.55 20.36
C GLU A 88 0.24 -1.92 19.68
N VAL A 89 1.37 -2.61 19.81
CA VAL A 89 1.54 -3.96 19.27
C VAL A 89 1.46 -4.96 20.41
N GLU A 90 0.55 -5.92 20.31
CA GLU A 90 0.37 -6.95 21.34
C GLU A 90 1.71 -7.68 21.58
N GLY A 91 2.15 -7.69 22.85
CA GLY A 91 3.42 -8.29 23.25
C GLY A 91 4.65 -7.39 23.11
N GLN A 92 4.49 -6.10 22.81
CA GLN A 92 5.57 -5.10 22.86
C GLN A 92 5.28 -4.03 23.93
N ASP A 93 6.29 -3.72 24.75
CA ASP A 93 6.20 -2.68 25.79
C ASP A 93 6.30 -1.24 25.24
N ARG A 94 6.42 -1.08 23.92
CA ARG A 94 6.62 0.21 23.25
C ARG A 94 5.75 0.30 22.02
N ASP A 95 5.14 1.47 21.83
CA ASP A 95 4.42 1.81 20.61
C ASP A 95 5.37 1.76 19.41
N VAL A 96 4.84 1.30 18.28
CA VAL A 96 5.51 1.40 16.98
C VAL A 96 4.95 2.60 16.25
N THR A 97 5.84 3.49 15.80
CA THR A 97 5.48 4.57 14.87
C THR A 97 5.29 3.96 13.47
N VAL A 98 4.12 4.20 12.89
CA VAL A 98 3.75 3.79 11.54
C VAL A 98 3.36 5.03 10.75
N LEU A 99 3.88 5.15 9.53
CA LEU A 99 3.44 6.12 8.54
C LEU A 99 2.32 5.49 7.72
N VAL A 100 1.23 6.22 7.56
CA VAL A 100 0.13 5.84 6.67
C VAL A 100 0.13 6.82 5.50
N HIS A 101 0.42 6.30 4.31
CA HIS A 101 0.43 7.05 3.07
C HIS A 101 -0.89 6.85 2.34
N ARG A 102 -1.63 7.94 2.12
CA ARG A 102 -2.74 8.01 1.19
C ARG A 102 -2.24 8.50 -0.16
N ILE A 103 -2.45 7.70 -1.19
CA ILE A 103 -1.86 7.87 -2.51
C ILE A 103 -2.96 7.96 -3.54
N ARG A 104 -2.96 9.03 -4.34
CA ARG A 104 -4.05 9.36 -5.28
C ARG A 104 -3.48 10.01 -6.52
N ARG A 105 -4.16 9.88 -7.67
CA ARG A 105 -3.78 10.58 -8.90
C ARG A 105 -3.92 12.09 -8.69
N GLY A 106 -2.94 12.85 -9.18
CA GLY A 106 -2.90 14.32 -9.13
C GLY A 106 -3.77 15.00 -10.19
#